data_AF-A0A395SFU6-F1
#
_entry.id   AF-A0A395SFU6-F1
#
_cell.length_a   1.000
_cell.length_b   1.000
_cell.length_c   1.000
_cell.angle_alpha   90.00
_cell.angle_beta   90.00
_cell.angle_gamma   90.00
#
_symmetry.space_group_name_H-M   'P 1'
#
loop_
_entity.id
_entity.type
_entity.pdbx_description
1 polymer ?
#
loop_
_entity_poly.entity_id
_entity_poly.type
_entity_poly.pdbx_seq_one_letter_code
_entity_poly.pdbx_strand_id
1 'polypeptide(L)'
;MGPSWLVRVSLLALFLVNPAVSKDECQPSTWRLASALRVGDINCRMSEVSKAKVDANTCAVMAKKWDITVEKFYDLNPRLKGDCKNVLPNIRYCVDGFPEPLRAYDGRCGPNHNNATCVGTDYQCCNKNTWTCGDTE
;
A
#
# COMPACT_ATOMS: atom_id res chain seq x y z
N MET A 1 57.21 -1.94 32.54
CA MET A 1 56.83 -3.38 32.54
C MET A 1 55.44 -3.45 33.17
N GLY A 2 54.41 -3.88 32.43
CA GLY A 2 53.04 -4.10 32.97
C GLY A 2 52.95 -5.38 33.81
N PRO A 3 51.74 -5.91 34.17
CA PRO A 3 50.40 -5.67 33.61
C PRO A 3 49.36 -5.18 34.67
N SER A 4 48.35 -4.37 34.31
CA SER A 4 47.04 -4.75 33.73
C SER A 4 46.17 -5.61 34.65
N TRP A 5 45.03 -5.07 35.10
CA TRP A 5 43.70 -5.69 34.99
C TRP A 5 42.62 -4.60 35.02
N LEU A 6 42.33 -4.10 33.83
CA LEU A 6 41.07 -3.42 33.53
C LEU A 6 39.96 -4.47 33.54
N VAL A 7 38.96 -4.30 34.41
CA VAL A 7 37.66 -4.94 34.19
C VAL A 7 37.06 -4.30 32.94
N ARG A 8 37.29 -4.94 31.80
CA ARG A 8 36.60 -4.59 30.55
C ARG A 8 35.13 -4.97 30.72
N VAL A 9 34.31 -4.01 31.11
CA VAL A 9 32.88 -4.07 30.80
C VAL A 9 32.80 -4.10 29.28
N SER A 10 32.58 -5.29 28.71
CA SER A 10 32.39 -5.42 27.28
C SER A 10 31.11 -4.68 26.91
N LEU A 11 31.27 -3.55 26.24
CA LEU A 11 30.23 -2.82 25.49
C LEU A 11 29.75 -3.61 24.26
N LEU A 12 29.68 -4.93 24.36
CA LEU A 12 29.18 -5.81 23.32
C LEU A 12 27.79 -6.28 23.74
N ALA A 13 26.80 -5.85 22.97
CA ALA A 13 25.38 -6.18 23.07
C ALA A 13 24.52 -5.31 24.00
N LEU A 14 24.69 -3.99 23.96
CA LEU A 14 23.48 -3.18 23.73
C LEU A 14 23.14 -3.40 22.27
N PHE A 15 22.29 -4.40 22.04
CA PHE A 15 21.68 -4.66 20.75
C PHE A 15 21.24 -3.32 20.18
N LEU A 16 21.88 -2.90 19.10
CA LEU A 16 21.23 -2.06 18.11
C LEU A 16 20.07 -2.92 17.59
N VAL A 17 18.99 -3.01 18.36
CA VAL A 17 17.67 -3.09 17.76
C VAL A 17 17.49 -1.77 17.04
N ASN A 18 18.15 -1.65 15.89
CA ASN A 18 17.52 -0.95 14.79
C ASN A 18 16.13 -1.59 14.75
N PRO A 19 15.03 -0.83 14.94
CA PRO A 19 13.78 -1.34 14.44
C PRO A 19 14.11 -1.73 13.00
N ALA A 20 14.00 -3.01 12.69
CA ALA A 20 13.97 -3.45 11.32
C ALA A 20 12.68 -2.86 10.78
N VAL A 21 12.73 -1.56 10.45
CA VAL A 21 11.84 -0.90 9.52
C VAL A 21 11.97 -1.76 8.29
N SER A 22 10.99 -2.65 8.17
CA SER A 22 11.00 -3.67 7.17
C SER A 22 11.06 -2.94 5.83
N LYS A 23 11.86 -3.42 4.88
CA LYS A 23 12.10 -2.71 3.60
C LYS A 23 10.81 -2.47 2.79
N ASP A 24 9.68 -3.00 3.25
CA ASP A 24 8.30 -2.84 2.80
C ASP A 24 7.46 -1.83 3.63
N GLU A 25 8.08 -0.98 4.46
CA GLU A 25 7.47 0.24 5.02
C GLU A 25 7.23 1.35 3.96
N CYS A 26 7.35 1.05 2.67
CA CYS A 26 6.85 1.94 1.62
C CYS A 26 5.32 1.84 1.49
N GLN A 27 4.60 2.33 2.49
CA GLN A 27 3.40 3.13 2.27
C GLN A 27 3.52 4.39 3.14
N PRO A 28 4.38 5.35 2.75
CA PRO A 28 4.57 6.54 3.55
C PRO A 28 3.26 7.36 3.57
N SER A 29 2.96 7.93 4.73
CA SER A 29 1.91 8.95 4.95
C SER A 29 2.12 10.25 4.16
N THR A 30 3.15 10.30 3.33
CA THR A 30 3.45 11.39 2.40
C THR A 30 3.30 10.89 0.96
N TRP A 31 2.05 10.82 0.49
CA TRP A 31 1.71 10.88 -0.94
C TRP A 31 2.10 12.22 -1.58
N ARG A 32 3.40 12.51 -1.63
CA ARG A 32 3.97 13.33 -2.71
C ARG A 32 4.66 12.32 -3.61
N LEU A 33 4.18 11.89 -4.77
CA LEU A 33 3.32 12.53 -5.75
C LEU A 33 2.25 11.54 -6.25
N ALA A 34 1.05 12.01 -6.54
CA ALA A 34 0.03 11.25 -7.28
C ALA A 34 0.49 10.77 -8.67
N SER A 35 1.65 11.24 -9.17
CA SER A 35 2.28 10.84 -10.43
C SER A 35 3.22 9.63 -10.34
N ALA A 36 3.31 8.94 -9.19
CA ALA A 36 4.25 7.83 -8.99
C ALA A 36 3.62 6.42 -8.90
N LEU A 37 2.28 6.29 -8.94
CA LEU A 37 1.64 4.97 -8.94
C LEU A 37 1.71 4.36 -10.35
N ARG A 38 2.13 3.10 -10.45
CA ARG A 38 2.07 2.32 -11.69
C ARG A 38 0.73 1.60 -11.78
N VAL A 39 0.37 1.21 -13.01
CA VAL A 39 -0.82 0.38 -13.26
C VAL A 39 -0.76 -0.89 -12.41
N GLY A 40 -1.84 -1.15 -11.67
CA GLY A 40 -1.97 -2.29 -10.77
C GLY A 40 -1.46 -2.05 -9.35
N ASP A 41 -0.70 -0.99 -9.08
CA ASP A 41 -0.35 -0.61 -7.70
C ASP A 41 -1.62 -0.24 -6.93
N ILE A 42 -1.67 -0.49 -5.61
CA ILE A 42 -2.85 -0.14 -4.82
C ILE A 42 -2.88 1.36 -4.52
N ASN A 43 -3.84 2.06 -5.13
CA ASN A 43 -4.22 3.41 -4.77
C ASN A 43 -5.05 3.38 -3.48
N CYS A 44 -4.35 3.48 -2.34
CA CYS A 44 -4.95 3.28 -1.02
C CYS A 44 -5.54 4.57 -0.41
N ARG A 45 -6.86 4.76 -0.51
CA ARG A 45 -7.55 5.98 -0.06
C ARG A 45 -7.74 6.07 1.45
N MET A 46 -7.96 4.95 2.12
CA MET A 46 -8.10 4.88 3.57
C MET A 46 -7.32 3.69 4.11
N SER A 47 -6.80 3.83 5.32
CA SER A 47 -6.00 2.78 5.95
C SER A 47 -6.14 2.76 7.47
N GLU A 48 -5.92 1.59 8.04
CA GLU A 48 -5.87 1.36 9.48
C GLU A 48 -4.51 0.80 9.89
N VAL A 49 -3.99 1.26 11.02
CA VAL A 49 -2.78 0.69 11.63
C VAL A 49 -3.19 -0.49 12.51
N SER A 50 -2.52 -1.62 12.32
CA SER A 50 -2.69 -2.81 13.15
C SER A 50 -2.25 -2.57 14.59
N LYS A 51 -2.90 -3.28 15.51
CA LYS A 51 -2.56 -3.22 16.94
C LYS A 51 -1.18 -3.85 17.18
N ALA A 52 -0.61 -3.59 18.35
CA ALA A 52 0.66 -4.17 18.77
C ALA A 52 0.63 -5.71 18.87
N LYS A 53 -0.55 -6.28 19.10
CA LYS A 53 -0.79 -7.72 19.04
C LYS A 53 -1.69 -8.03 17.85
N VAL A 54 -1.23 -8.93 17.00
CA VAL A 54 -1.96 -9.44 15.85
C VAL A 54 -2.03 -10.95 15.90
N ASP A 55 -3.04 -11.51 15.23
CA ASP A 55 -3.30 -12.93 15.09
C ASP A 55 -4.08 -13.18 13.79
N ALA A 56 -4.40 -14.45 13.52
CA ALA A 56 -5.11 -14.86 12.30
C ALA A 56 -6.51 -14.23 12.15
N ASN A 57 -7.09 -13.65 13.21
CA ASN A 57 -8.39 -12.99 13.16
C ASN A 57 -8.27 -11.48 12.86
N THR A 58 -7.06 -10.91 12.91
CA THR A 58 -6.84 -9.46 12.80
C THR A 58 -7.40 -8.89 11.49
N CYS A 59 -7.18 -9.57 10.36
CA CYS A 59 -7.68 -9.13 9.05
C CYS A 59 -9.22 -9.13 9.03
N ALA A 60 -9.86 -10.16 9.57
CA ALA A 60 -11.32 -10.24 9.65
C ALA A 60 -11.91 -9.15 10.56
N VAL A 61 -11.24 -8.83 11.68
CA VAL A 61 -11.65 -7.75 12.57
C VAL A 61 -11.57 -6.38 11.88
N MET A 62 -10.49 -6.11 11.15
CA MET A 62 -10.34 -4.87 10.38
C MET A 62 -11.36 -4.79 9.24
N ALA A 63 -11.49 -5.86 8.46
CA ALA A 63 -12.44 -5.93 7.35
C ALA A 63 -13.87 -5.64 7.84
N LYS A 64 -14.29 -6.29 8.93
CA LYS A 64 -15.58 -6.05 9.57
C LYS A 64 -15.74 -4.61 10.07
N LYS A 65 -14.70 -4.02 10.66
CA LYS A 65 -14.74 -2.64 11.16
C LYS A 65 -14.99 -1.61 10.06
N TRP A 66 -14.45 -1.86 8.87
CA TRP A 66 -14.60 -0.99 7.69
C TRP A 66 -15.69 -1.45 6.73
N ASP A 67 -16.50 -2.43 7.13
CA ASP A 67 -17.61 -2.99 6.34
C ASP A 67 -17.18 -3.48 4.94
N ILE A 68 -16.02 -4.15 4.87
CA ILE A 68 -15.53 -4.81 3.66
C ILE A 68 -15.37 -6.31 3.88
N THR A 69 -15.34 -7.08 2.79
CA THR A 69 -15.03 -8.51 2.86
C THR A 69 -13.55 -8.75 3.14
N VAL A 70 -13.21 -9.92 3.66
CA VAL A 70 -11.81 -10.30 3.90
C VAL A 70 -11.06 -10.45 2.58
N GLU A 71 -11.75 -10.92 1.53
CA GLU A 71 -11.21 -11.02 0.18
C GLU A 71 -10.82 -9.63 -0.35
N LYS A 72 -11.71 -8.64 -0.21
CA LYS A 72 -11.40 -7.25 -0.59
C LYS A 72 -10.23 -6.70 0.23
N PHE A 73 -10.15 -7.02 1.51
CA PHE A 73 -9.02 -6.64 2.34
C PHE A 73 -7.70 -7.25 1.83
N TYR A 74 -7.70 -8.50 1.37
CA TYR A 74 -6.53 -9.11 0.75
C TYR A 74 -6.18 -8.49 -0.60
N ASP A 75 -7.16 -8.16 -1.44
CA ASP A 75 -6.95 -7.48 -2.71
C ASP A 75 -6.27 -6.11 -2.52
N LEU A 76 -6.69 -5.38 -1.47
CA LEU A 76 -6.09 -4.10 -1.11
C LEU A 76 -4.72 -4.24 -0.43
N ASN A 77 -4.35 -5.43 0.02
CA ASN A 77 -3.13 -5.69 0.77
C ASN A 77 -2.39 -6.92 0.25
N PRO A 78 -1.88 -6.89 -1.01
CA PRO A 78 -1.29 -8.05 -1.68
C PRO A 78 -0.08 -8.65 -0.94
N ARG A 79 0.55 -7.88 -0.04
CA ARG A 79 1.61 -8.38 0.87
C ARG A 79 1.16 -9.56 1.74
N LEU A 80 -0.13 -9.66 2.04
CA LEU A 80 -0.70 -10.75 2.84
C LEU A 80 -0.79 -12.05 2.04
N LYS A 81 -0.71 -11.98 0.70
CA LYS A 81 -0.79 -13.16 -0.19
C LYS A 81 -2.03 -14.03 0.06
N GLY A 82 -3.15 -13.39 0.42
CA GLY A 82 -4.40 -14.09 0.75
C GLY A 82 -4.40 -14.86 2.07
N ASP A 83 -3.37 -14.70 2.92
CA ASP A 83 -3.27 -15.38 4.22
C ASP A 83 -2.99 -14.38 5.35
N CYS A 84 -3.94 -14.26 6.27
CA CYS A 84 -3.80 -13.38 7.42
C CYS A 84 -2.67 -13.79 8.38
N LYS A 85 -2.09 -14.99 8.27
CA LYS A 85 -0.87 -15.35 9.02
C LYS A 85 0.32 -14.45 8.69
N ASN A 86 0.29 -13.76 7.56
CA ASN A 86 1.30 -12.78 7.15
C ASN A 86 1.05 -11.37 7.71
N VAL A 87 0.06 -11.20 8.59
CA VAL A 87 -0.20 -9.92 9.25
C VAL A 87 0.94 -9.53 10.18
N LEU A 88 1.34 -8.27 10.15
CA LEU A 88 2.39 -7.70 11.00
C LEU A 88 1.76 -6.67 11.94
N PRO A 89 2.25 -6.55 13.20
CA PRO A 89 1.76 -5.56 14.15
C PRO A 89 2.29 -4.15 13.84
N ASN A 90 1.56 -3.13 14.27
CA ASN A 90 1.92 -1.70 14.18
C ASN A 90 2.21 -1.17 12.76
N ILE A 91 1.77 -1.88 11.72
CA ILE A 91 1.85 -1.39 10.33
C ILE A 91 0.48 -1.07 9.75
N ARG A 92 0.48 -0.26 8.70
CA ARG A 92 -0.70 0.22 8.00
C ARG A 92 -1.20 -0.81 6.99
N TYR A 93 -2.50 -1.06 7.00
CA TYR A 93 -3.22 -1.85 6.01
C TYR A 93 -4.29 -1.00 5.34
N CYS A 94 -4.44 -1.19 4.04
CA CYS A 94 -5.42 -0.49 3.25
C CYS A 94 -6.83 -1.05 3.46
N VAL A 95 -7.81 -0.18 3.65
CA VAL A 95 -9.21 -0.55 3.94
C VAL A 95 -10.20 0.11 2.98
N ASP A 96 -9.74 1.10 2.20
CA ASP A 96 -10.46 1.63 1.05
C ASP A 96 -9.46 2.00 -0.04
N GLY A 97 -9.80 1.72 -1.30
CA GLY A 97 -8.95 1.94 -2.45
C GLY A 97 -9.23 1.00 -3.62
N PHE A 98 -8.34 1.06 -4.60
CA PHE A 98 -8.41 0.23 -5.80
C PHE A 98 -7.03 0.02 -6.43
N PRO A 99 -6.85 -1.04 -7.24
CA PRO A 99 -5.71 -1.16 -8.13
C PRO A 99 -5.72 -0.02 -9.16
N GLU A 100 -4.63 0.74 -9.23
CA GLU A 100 -4.51 1.91 -10.10
C GLU A 100 -4.74 1.50 -11.56
N PRO A 101 -5.73 2.09 -12.26
CA PRO A 101 -5.99 1.77 -13.64
C PRO A 101 -4.94 2.40 -14.55
N LEU A 102 -4.87 1.96 -15.81
CA LEU A 102 -4.16 2.70 -16.83
C LEU A 102 -4.87 4.03 -17.09
N ARG A 103 -4.19 5.15 -16.82
CA ARG A 103 -4.73 6.50 -17.04
C ARG A 103 -4.45 6.95 -18.47
N ALA A 104 -5.45 7.53 -19.12
CA ALA A 104 -5.40 8.04 -20.49
C ALA A 104 -4.79 9.45 -20.57
N TYR A 105 -3.53 9.61 -20.12
CA TYR A 105 -2.85 10.91 -20.16
C TYR A 105 -2.62 11.44 -21.59
N ASP A 106 -2.69 10.57 -22.60
CA ASP A 106 -2.64 10.92 -24.02
C ASP A 106 -4.03 11.27 -24.60
N GLY A 107 -5.07 11.27 -23.75
CA GLY A 107 -6.45 11.55 -24.12
C GLY A 107 -7.17 10.40 -24.83
N ARG A 108 -6.61 9.19 -24.89
CA ARG A 108 -7.20 8.02 -25.58
C ARG A 108 -7.61 6.94 -24.59
N CYS A 109 -8.85 6.47 -24.70
CA CYS A 109 -9.48 5.69 -23.64
C CYS A 109 -10.32 4.51 -24.15
N GLY A 110 -10.66 3.59 -23.24
CA GLY A 110 -11.54 2.47 -23.53
C GLY A 110 -10.84 1.26 -24.18
N PRO A 111 -11.60 0.29 -24.72
CA PRO A 111 -11.10 -1.03 -25.12
C PRO A 111 -10.02 -1.00 -26.21
N ASN A 112 -10.07 -0.02 -27.11
CA ASN A 112 -9.07 0.13 -28.17
C ASN A 112 -7.74 0.71 -27.67
N HIS A 113 -7.70 1.15 -26.42
CA HIS A 113 -6.55 1.78 -25.79
C HIS A 113 -6.19 1.08 -24.47
N ASN A 114 -6.12 -0.25 -24.50
CA ASN A 114 -5.77 -1.09 -23.35
C ASN A 114 -6.68 -0.87 -22.12
N ASN A 115 -7.95 -0.54 -22.34
CA ASN A 115 -8.91 -0.16 -21.31
C ASN A 115 -8.45 1.05 -20.47
N ALA A 116 -7.67 1.97 -21.05
CA ALA A 116 -7.28 3.19 -20.37
C ALA A 116 -8.52 4.02 -19.96
N THR A 117 -8.46 4.64 -18.78
CA THR A 117 -9.53 5.47 -18.24
C THR A 117 -9.11 6.94 -18.16
N CYS A 118 -10.05 7.83 -18.46
CA CYS A 118 -9.87 9.27 -18.35
C CYS A 118 -9.99 9.75 -16.89
N VAL A 119 -10.61 8.96 -16.01
CA VAL A 119 -10.77 9.31 -14.59
C VAL A 119 -9.42 9.73 -14.01
N GLY A 120 -9.36 10.84 -13.28
CA GLY A 120 -8.13 11.35 -12.68
C GLY A 120 -7.14 12.02 -13.63
N THR A 121 -7.49 12.25 -14.89
CA THR A 121 -6.75 13.11 -15.83
C THR A 121 -7.38 14.51 -15.92
N ASP A 122 -7.02 15.33 -16.92
CA ASP A 122 -7.63 16.65 -17.13
C ASP A 122 -9.12 16.55 -17.56
N TYR A 123 -9.51 15.44 -18.18
CA TYR A 123 -10.88 15.16 -18.64
C TYR A 123 -11.38 13.87 -18.00
N GLN A 124 -12.62 13.81 -17.51
CA GLN A 124 -13.08 12.63 -16.74
C GLN A 124 -13.83 11.58 -17.56
N CYS A 125 -14.47 11.96 -18.66
CA CYS A 125 -15.33 11.07 -19.42
C CYS A 125 -14.59 10.46 -20.62
N CYS A 126 -14.94 9.21 -20.94
CA CYS A 126 -14.46 8.53 -22.14
C CYS A 126 -15.61 8.40 -23.14
N ASN A 127 -15.52 9.07 -24.29
CA ASN A 127 -16.53 8.97 -25.34
C ASN A 127 -16.43 7.61 -26.04
N LYS A 128 -17.52 6.83 -26.05
CA LYS A 128 -17.56 5.46 -26.62
C LYS A 128 -17.49 5.40 -28.15
N ASN A 129 -17.80 6.50 -28.84
CA ASN A 129 -17.80 6.58 -30.30
C ASN A 129 -16.42 6.99 -30.83
N THR A 130 -15.74 7.91 -30.14
CA THR A 130 -14.44 8.46 -30.55
C THR A 130 -13.25 7.83 -29.81
N TRP A 131 -13.49 7.19 -28.66
CA TRP A 131 -12.46 6.66 -27.76
C TRP A 131 -11.47 7.72 -27.25
N THR A 132 -11.98 8.94 -27.08
CA THR A 132 -11.20 10.08 -26.59
C THR A 132 -11.76 10.61 -25.27
N CYS A 133 -10.88 11.13 -24.44
CA CYS A 133 -11.26 11.81 -23.21
C CYS A 133 -11.87 13.19 -23.50
N GLY A 134 -12.89 13.55 -22.72
CA GLY A 134 -13.54 14.85 -22.75
C GLY A 134 -14.43 15.04 -21.52
N ASP A 135 -14.99 16.24 -21.33
CA ASP A 135 -15.96 16.52 -20.26
C ASP A 135 -17.41 16.48 -20.74
N THR A 136 -17.60 16.32 -22.04
CA THR A 136 -18.91 16.21 -22.69
C THR A 136 -18.95 14.94 -23.52
N GLU A 137 -20.15 14.36 -23.62
CA GLU A 137 -20.45 13.12 -24.36
C GLU A 137 -19.82 13.07 -25.74
#